data_AF-A0A1C6HL92-F1
#
_entry.id   AF-A0A1C6HL92-F1
#
_cell.length_a   1.000
_cell.length_b   1.000
_cell.length_c   1.000
_cell.angle_alpha   90.00
_cell.angle_beta   90.00
_cell.angle_gamma   90.00
#
_symmetry.space_group_name_H-M   'P 1'
#
loop_
_entity.id
_entity.type
_entity.pdbx_description
1 polymer ?
#
loop_
_entity_poly.entity_id
_entity_poly.type
_entity_poly.pdbx_seq_one_letter_code
_entity_poly.pdbx_strand_id
1 'polypeptide(L)'
;MTVLKSTTEFLKTCPLIGQDAQNAELQALFTDGSRGTVHLLPKGQKTVGRYLDGTVTVQNEMTVYVTGTGENGVDLEHENTFLEGLEDWLFSQNELKNFPLLDAPKKVQSISSSSGAFYQTANDPQGICQVTITLIYTVRL
;
A
#
# COMPACT_ATOMS: atom_id res chain seq x y z
N MET A 1 -11.60 -10.72 10.81
CA MET A 1 -10.45 -10.29 10.00
C MET A 1 -9.82 -9.02 10.59
N THR A 2 -8.49 -8.92 10.69
CA THR A 2 -7.83 -7.67 11.14
C THR A 2 -7.78 -6.64 10.00
N VAL A 3 -7.75 -5.34 10.32
CA VAL A 3 -7.65 -4.28 9.30
C VAL A 3 -6.42 -4.47 8.42
N LEU A 4 -5.28 -4.82 9.02
CA LEU A 4 -4.04 -5.12 8.28
C LEU A 4 -4.28 -6.25 7.27
N LYS A 5 -4.82 -7.39 7.71
CA LYS A 5 -5.04 -8.55 6.83
C LYS A 5 -6.04 -8.25 5.73
N SER A 6 -7.13 -7.54 6.02
CA SER A 6 -8.11 -7.13 5.00
C SER A 6 -7.50 -6.21 3.96
N THR A 7 -6.69 -5.23 4.37
CA THR A 7 -6.00 -4.34 3.43
C THR A 7 -4.96 -5.10 2.62
N THR A 8 -4.22 -6.02 3.23
CA THR A 8 -3.27 -6.88 2.50
C THR A 8 -3.95 -7.71 1.41
N GLU A 9 -5.07 -8.37 1.72
CA GLU A 9 -5.82 -9.13 0.71
C GLU A 9 -6.39 -8.23 -0.39
N PHE A 10 -6.85 -7.03 -0.04
CA PHE A 10 -7.30 -6.04 -1.03
C PHE A 10 -6.16 -5.59 -1.96
N LEU A 11 -4.99 -5.24 -1.42
CA LEU A 11 -3.85 -4.79 -2.23
C LEU A 11 -3.33 -5.90 -3.14
N LYS A 12 -3.46 -7.18 -2.77
CA LYS A 12 -3.16 -8.30 -3.69
C LYS A 12 -4.03 -8.35 -4.94
N THR A 13 -5.17 -7.64 -4.95
CA THR A 13 -6.01 -7.51 -6.15
C THR A 13 -5.54 -6.38 -7.08
N CYS A 14 -4.64 -5.50 -6.60
CA CYS A 14 -4.07 -4.46 -7.43
C CYS A 14 -3.21 -5.10 -8.52
N PRO A 15 -3.43 -4.78 -9.80
CA PRO A 15 -2.61 -5.29 -10.90
C PRO A 15 -1.14 -4.98 -10.73
N LEU A 16 -0.78 -3.91 -10.01
CA LEU A 16 0.59 -3.47 -9.72
C LEU A 16 1.24 -4.20 -8.54
N ILE A 17 0.48 -4.93 -7.72
CA ILE A 17 0.97 -5.59 -6.50
C ILE A 17 0.75 -7.11 -6.54
N GLY A 18 -0.26 -7.58 -7.29
CA GLY A 18 -0.89 -8.89 -7.16
C GLY A 18 -0.01 -10.12 -7.40
N GLN A 19 -0.48 -11.25 -6.85
CA GLN A 19 0.25 -12.43 -6.38
C GLN A 19 1.13 -13.23 -7.36
N ASP A 20 1.17 -12.90 -8.63
CA ASP A 20 2.12 -13.53 -9.54
C ASP A 20 3.31 -12.59 -9.70
N ALA A 21 4.48 -13.07 -9.30
CA ALA A 21 5.79 -12.47 -9.46
C ALA A 21 6.21 -12.31 -10.95
N GLN A 22 5.25 -12.07 -11.84
CA GLN A 22 5.33 -11.85 -13.28
C GLN A 22 4.90 -10.43 -13.68
N ASN A 23 4.69 -9.54 -12.72
CA ASN A 23 4.27 -8.20 -13.03
C ASN A 23 5.44 -7.37 -13.57
N ALA A 24 5.38 -7.03 -14.85
CA ALA A 24 6.45 -6.33 -15.57
C ALA A 24 6.86 -5.02 -14.90
N GLU A 25 5.93 -4.30 -14.24
CA GLU A 25 6.25 -3.03 -13.58
C GLU A 25 6.93 -3.21 -12.22
N LEU A 26 6.52 -4.19 -11.41
CA LEU A 26 7.26 -4.56 -10.19
C LEU A 26 8.64 -5.15 -10.50
N GLN A 27 8.75 -5.86 -11.62
CA GLN A 27 10.02 -6.39 -12.10
C GLN A 27 10.90 -5.26 -12.68
N ALA A 28 10.32 -4.28 -13.38
CA ALA A 28 11.04 -3.15 -13.95
C ALA A 28 11.54 -2.14 -12.91
N LEU A 29 10.96 -2.14 -11.69
CA LEU A 29 11.53 -1.42 -10.55
C LEU A 29 12.94 -1.88 -10.18
N PHE A 30 13.32 -3.11 -10.55
CA PHE A 30 14.62 -3.69 -10.21
C PHE A 30 15.35 -4.12 -11.49
N THR A 31 16.53 -3.55 -11.72
CA THR A 31 17.27 -3.63 -13.01
C THR A 31 17.60 -5.06 -13.48
N ASP A 32 17.54 -6.06 -12.59
CA ASP A 32 17.86 -7.46 -12.89
C ASP A 32 16.63 -8.38 -13.03
N GLY A 33 15.41 -7.85 -13.04
CA GLY A 33 14.18 -8.65 -13.16
C GLY A 33 13.91 -9.56 -11.96
N SER A 34 14.46 -9.21 -10.80
CA SER A 34 14.27 -9.96 -9.57
C SER A 34 12.84 -9.82 -9.03
N ARG A 35 12.38 -10.85 -8.31
CA ARG A 35 11.00 -10.91 -7.80
C ARG A 35 10.83 -9.92 -6.66
N GLY A 36 10.18 -8.80 -6.95
CA GLY A 36 9.70 -7.87 -5.93
C GLY A 36 8.86 -8.58 -4.87
N THR A 37 9.23 -8.51 -3.59
CA THR A 37 8.37 -9.01 -2.51
C THR A 37 7.67 -7.85 -1.83
N VAL A 38 6.35 -7.97 -1.67
CA VAL A 38 5.52 -6.93 -1.04
C VAL A 38 5.21 -7.32 0.40
N HIS A 39 5.68 -6.51 1.35
CA HIS A 39 5.38 -6.68 2.77
C HIS A 39 4.57 -5.50 3.29
N LEU A 40 3.47 -5.78 4.00
CA LEU A 40 2.69 -4.76 4.71
C LEU A 40 2.97 -4.81 6.20
N LEU A 41 3.43 -3.70 6.77
CA LEU A 41 3.60 -3.52 8.21
C LEU A 41 2.62 -2.45 8.73
N PRO A 42 2.05 -2.63 9.94
CA PRO A 42 1.27 -1.57 10.58
C PRO A 42 2.19 -0.42 10.97
N LYS A 43 1.78 0.82 10.68
CA LYS A 43 2.52 2.04 11.05
C LYS A 43 1.90 2.75 12.23
N GLY A 44 0.56 2.83 12.25
CA GLY A 44 -0.14 3.44 13.38
C GLY A 44 -1.63 3.61 13.10
N GLN A 45 -2.37 3.86 14.17
CA GLN A 45 -3.80 4.12 14.11
C GLN A 45 -4.10 5.35 14.96
N LYS A 46 -4.89 6.28 14.42
CA LYS A 46 -5.34 7.47 15.17
C LYS A 46 -6.81 7.75 14.93
N THR A 47 -7.48 8.27 15.95
CA THR A 47 -8.82 8.83 15.80
C THR A 47 -8.69 10.22 15.20
N VAL A 48 -9.37 10.47 14.07
CA VAL A 48 -9.35 11.77 13.38
C VAL A 48 -10.68 12.52 13.50
N GLY A 49 -11.72 11.86 14.00
CA GLY A 49 -13.01 12.50 14.23
C GLY A 49 -13.88 11.72 15.21
N ARG A 50 -14.72 12.45 15.96
CA ARG A 50 -15.79 11.89 16.80
C ARG A 50 -17.06 12.69 16.54
N TYR A 51 -18.15 11.98 16.33
CA TYR A 51 -19.46 12.56 16.08
C TYR A 51 -20.36 12.39 17.31
N LEU A 52 -21.39 13.24 17.41
CA LEU A 52 -22.33 13.24 18.54
C LEU A 52 -23.16 11.95 18.64
N ASP A 53 -23.30 11.21 17.54
CA ASP A 53 -24.03 9.94 17.46
C ASP A 53 -23.20 8.73 17.94
N GLY A 54 -21.99 8.95 18.44
CA GLY A 54 -21.05 7.91 18.87
C GLY A 54 -20.19 7.33 17.74
N THR A 55 -20.35 7.80 16.50
CA THR A 55 -19.49 7.40 15.38
C THR A 55 -18.09 8.01 15.54
N VAL A 56 -17.06 7.21 15.27
CA VAL A 56 -15.66 7.60 15.32
C VAL A 56 -15.02 7.37 13.97
N THR A 57 -14.34 8.38 13.42
CA THR A 57 -13.49 8.24 12.23
C THR A 57 -12.07 7.91 12.65
N VAL A 58 -11.54 6.85 12.05
CA VAL A 58 -10.21 6.32 12.32
C VAL A 58 -9.39 6.38 11.05
N GLN A 59 -8.17 6.89 11.18
CA GLN A 59 -7.12 6.79 10.17
C GLN A 59 -6.17 5.67 10.60
N ASN A 60 -5.98 4.68 9.73
CA ASN A 60 -5.04 3.59 9.93
C ASN A 60 -3.98 3.61 8.83
N GLU A 61 -2.74 3.80 9.24
CA GLU A 61 -1.58 3.86 8.37
C GLU A 61 -0.84 2.54 8.36
N MET A 62 -0.47 2.09 7.17
CA MET A 62 0.33 0.90 6.93
C MET A 62 1.49 1.27 6.01
N THR A 63 2.60 0.58 6.17
CA THR A 63 3.76 0.74 5.32
C THR A 63 3.86 -0.48 4.41
N VAL A 64 3.90 -0.25 3.11
CA VAL A 64 4.17 -1.24 2.08
C VAL A 64 5.65 -1.16 1.75
N TYR A 65 6.36 -2.26 1.96
CA TYR A 65 7.73 -2.45 1.49
C TYR A 65 7.70 -3.26 0.22
N VAL A 66 8.29 -2.73 -0.85
CA VAL A 66 8.62 -3.50 -2.05
C VAL A 66 10.13 -3.70 -2.03
N THR A 67 10.57 -4.94 -1.82
CA THR A 67 11.99 -5.31 -1.82
C THR A 67 12.33 -6.00 -3.13
N GLY A 68 13.47 -5.67 -3.74
CA GLY A 68 14.00 -6.39 -4.90
C GLY A 68 15.52 -6.25 -4.99
N THR A 69 16.16 -7.19 -5.68
CA THR A 69 17.61 -7.21 -5.90
C THR A 69 17.94 -6.61 -7.26
N GLY A 70 18.75 -5.56 -7.29
CA GLY A 70 19.35 -5.03 -8.51
C GLY A 70 20.81 -4.70 -8.27
N GLU A 71 21.72 -5.26 -9.06
CA GLU A 71 23.16 -5.00 -8.99
C GLU A 71 23.49 -3.50 -9.19
N ASN A 72 22.58 -2.74 -9.82
CA ASN A 72 22.75 -1.31 -10.13
C ASN A 72 21.78 -0.36 -9.41
N GLY A 73 21.02 -0.84 -8.41
CA GLY A 73 20.07 -0.03 -7.65
C GLY A 73 18.66 0.05 -8.26
N VAL A 74 17.90 1.05 -7.85
CA VAL A 74 16.50 1.26 -8.24
C VAL A 74 16.45 2.25 -9.40
N ASP A 75 15.64 1.95 -10.40
CA ASP A 75 15.36 2.90 -11.47
C ASP A 75 14.28 3.90 -11.01
N LEU A 76 14.71 5.16 -10.86
CA LEU A 76 13.87 6.27 -10.37
C LEU A 76 12.69 6.59 -11.32
N GLU A 77 12.80 6.29 -12.62
CA GLU A 77 11.72 6.50 -13.58
C GLU A 77 10.61 5.47 -13.37
N HIS A 78 11.01 4.21 -13.17
CA HIS A 78 10.10 3.12 -12.85
C HIS A 78 9.50 3.25 -11.45
N GLU A 79 10.24 3.83 -10.48
CA GLU A 79 9.70 4.22 -9.17
C GLU A 79 8.49 5.15 -9.32
N ASN A 80 8.66 6.27 -10.03
CA ASN A 80 7.59 7.26 -10.14
C ASN A 80 6.39 6.66 -10.86
N THR A 81 6.64 5.91 -11.93
CA THR A 81 5.58 5.20 -12.67
C THR A 81 4.79 4.24 -11.78
N PHE A 82 5.48 3.46 -10.92
CA PHE A 82 4.81 2.58 -9.97
C PHE A 82 4.00 3.33 -8.91
N LEU A 83 4.56 4.41 -8.35
CA LEU A 83 3.88 5.21 -7.33
C LEU A 83 2.63 5.88 -7.89
N GLU A 84 2.73 6.50 -9.07
CA GLU A 84 1.61 7.12 -9.77
C GLU A 84 0.56 6.08 -10.14
N GLY A 85 0.96 4.94 -10.72
CA GLY A 85 0.03 3.86 -11.05
C GLY A 85 -0.71 3.31 -9.83
N LEU A 86 -0.03 3.19 -8.68
CA LEU A 86 -0.65 2.74 -7.44
C LEU A 86 -1.65 3.78 -6.90
N GLU A 87 -1.29 5.06 -6.96
CA GLU A 87 -2.17 6.16 -6.57
C GLU A 87 -3.43 6.20 -7.46
N ASP A 88 -3.27 6.11 -8.77
CA ASP A 88 -4.37 6.09 -9.76
C ASP A 88 -5.28 4.87 -9.57
N TRP A 89 -4.69 3.70 -9.31
CA TRP A 89 -5.47 2.50 -9.03
C TRP A 89 -6.29 2.67 -7.74
N LEU A 90 -5.69 3.15 -6.66
CA LEU A 90 -6.39 3.40 -5.39
C LEU A 90 -7.48 4.46 -5.57
N PHE A 91 -7.21 5.53 -6.32
CA PHE A 91 -8.21 6.54 -6.67
C PHE A 91 -9.42 5.91 -7.36
N SER A 92 -9.18 5.10 -8.39
CA SER A 92 -10.23 4.37 -9.11
C SER A 92 -11.03 3.44 -8.18
N GLN A 93 -10.37 2.77 -7.22
CA GLN A 93 -11.06 1.93 -6.25
C GLN A 93 -11.96 2.75 -5.31
N ASN A 94 -11.55 3.97 -4.91
CA ASN A 94 -12.41 4.87 -4.15
C ASN A 94 -13.66 5.27 -4.94
N GLU A 95 -13.52 5.62 -6.23
CA GLU A 95 -14.65 5.99 -7.09
C GLU A 95 -15.65 4.85 -7.23
N LEU A 96 -15.14 3.63 -7.38
CA LEU A 96 -15.95 2.40 -7.47
C LEU A 96 -16.50 1.95 -6.10
N LYS A 97 -16.09 2.61 -5.00
CA LYS A 97 -16.35 2.17 -3.62
C LYS A 97 -15.93 0.72 -3.37
N ASN A 98 -14.89 0.28 -4.08
CA ASN A 98 -14.29 -1.02 -3.89
C ASN A 98 -13.24 -0.92 -2.78
N PHE A 99 -13.56 -1.45 -1.60
CA PHE A 99 -12.75 -1.25 -0.40
C PHE A 99 -12.34 -2.58 0.24
N PRO A 100 -11.26 -2.57 1.06
CA PRO A 100 -10.96 -3.70 1.94
C PRO A 100 -12.17 -4.09 2.80
N LEU A 101 -12.48 -5.38 2.84
CA LEU A 101 -13.57 -5.91 3.65
C LEU A 101 -13.17 -5.90 5.13
N LEU A 102 -13.68 -4.94 5.89
CA LEU A 102 -13.50 -4.87 7.34
C LEU A 102 -14.64 -5.56 8.09
N ASP A 103 -14.32 -6.19 9.22
CA ASP A 103 -15.34 -6.74 10.11
C ASP A 103 -16.28 -5.62 10.61
N ALA A 104 -17.58 -5.93 10.65
CA ALA A 104 -18.57 -5.07 11.30
C ALA A 104 -18.15 -4.74 12.74
N PRO A 105 -18.42 -3.51 13.24
CA PRO A 105 -19.22 -2.45 12.62
C PRO A 105 -18.40 -1.42 11.81
N LYS A 106 -17.20 -1.78 11.31
CA LYS A 106 -16.33 -0.84 10.59
C LYS A 106 -16.82 -0.60 9.16
N LYS A 107 -16.76 0.65 8.68
CA LYS A 107 -17.09 1.03 7.30
C LYS A 107 -15.98 1.88 6.70
N VAL A 108 -15.32 1.38 5.65
CA VAL A 108 -14.29 2.13 4.93
C VAL A 108 -14.92 3.35 4.24
N GLN A 109 -14.23 4.48 4.33
CA GLN A 109 -14.59 5.74 3.68
C GLN A 109 -13.66 6.02 2.50
N SER A 110 -12.37 5.80 2.69
CA SER A 110 -11.37 5.97 1.64
C SER A 110 -10.10 5.17 1.91
N ILE A 111 -9.34 4.95 0.85
CA ILE A 111 -7.99 4.41 0.87
C ILE A 111 -7.08 5.26 -0.01
N SER A 112 -5.88 5.59 0.43
CA SER A 112 -4.93 6.35 -0.39
C SER A 112 -3.50 5.88 -0.14
N SER A 113 -2.61 6.16 -1.08
CA SER A 113 -1.16 6.10 -0.89
C SER A 113 -0.64 7.50 -0.59
N SER A 114 0.53 7.59 0.03
CA SER A 114 1.33 8.82 0.07
C SER A 114 2.78 8.48 -0.27
N SER A 115 3.44 9.44 -0.93
CA SER A 115 4.77 9.30 -1.51
C SER A 115 5.74 8.53 -0.62
N GLY A 116 6.39 7.56 -1.23
CA GLY A 116 7.35 6.71 -0.57
C GLY A 116 8.74 7.29 -0.52
N ALA A 117 9.63 6.61 0.21
CA ALA A 117 11.06 6.85 0.14
C ALA A 117 11.75 5.55 -0.26
N PHE A 118 12.72 5.64 -1.16
CA PHE A 118 13.60 4.54 -1.47
C PHE A 118 14.83 4.54 -0.59
N TYR A 119 15.17 3.34 -0.12
CA TYR A 119 16.39 3.09 0.62
C TYR A 119 17.20 2.04 -0.14
N GLN A 120 18.42 2.41 -0.55
CA GLN A 120 19.43 1.46 -0.97
C GLN A 120 20.51 1.41 0.12
N THR A 121 20.82 0.21 0.60
CA THR A 121 21.91 0.05 1.56
C THR A 121 23.20 -0.13 0.77
N ALA A 122 24.24 0.64 1.06
CA ALA A 122 25.51 0.60 0.30
C ALA A 122 26.19 -0.77 0.23
N ASN A 123 25.81 -1.72 1.09
CA ASN A 123 26.37 -3.07 1.18
C ASN A 123 25.35 -4.18 0.83
N ASP A 124 24.13 -3.83 0.41
CA ASP A 124 23.10 -4.80 0.06
C ASP A 124 22.55 -4.47 -1.34
N PRO A 125 22.58 -5.39 -2.31
CA PRO A 125 21.93 -5.19 -3.61
C PRO A 125 20.40 -5.05 -3.51
N GLN A 126 19.82 -5.15 -2.31
CA GLN A 126 18.40 -4.92 -2.07
C GLN A 126 18.04 -3.43 -2.04
N GLY A 127 17.19 -3.03 -2.98
CA GLY A 127 16.45 -1.77 -2.96
C GLY A 127 15.11 -1.96 -2.24
N ILE A 128 14.75 -0.99 -1.38
CA ILE A 128 13.48 -0.99 -0.66
C ILE A 128 12.66 0.23 -1.09
N CYS A 129 11.53 0.01 -1.77
CA CYS A 129 10.48 1.02 -1.92
C CYS A 129 9.61 1.01 -0.69
N GLN A 130 9.41 2.17 -0.05
CA GLN A 130 8.50 2.26 1.09
C GLN A 130 7.31 3.16 0.80
N VAL A 131 6.12 2.62 0.56
CA VAL A 131 4.89 3.42 0.35
C VAL A 131 4.03 3.41 1.62
N THR A 132 3.50 4.57 2.03
CA THR A 132 2.50 4.59 3.12
C THR A 132 1.09 4.47 2.53
N ILE A 133 0.32 3.50 3.00
CA ILE A 133 -1.10 3.34 2.69
C ILE A 133 -1.91 3.86 3.88
N THR A 134 -2.84 4.77 3.60
CA THR A 134 -3.75 5.34 4.58
C THR A 134 -5.16 4.83 4.31
N LEU A 135 -5.74 4.12 5.29
CA LEU A 135 -7.14 3.68 5.26
C LEU A 135 -7.94 4.52 6.24
N ILE A 136 -9.00 5.17 5.76
CA ILE A 136 -9.95 5.90 6.60
C ILE A 136 -11.22 5.06 6.71
N TYR A 137 -11.65 4.78 7.94
CA TYR A 137 -12.91 4.08 8.19
C TYR A 137 -13.63 4.67 9.40
N THR A 138 -14.94 4.47 9.45
CA THR A 138 -15.76 4.80 10.60
C THR A 138 -16.10 3.55 11.40
N VAL A 139 -16.25 3.72 12.71
CA VAL A 139 -16.73 2.69 13.62
C VAL A 139 -17.76 3.34 14.55
N ARG A 140 -18.91 2.69 14.72
CA ARG A 140 -19.89 3.10 15.73
C ARG A 140 -19.55 2.36 17.02
N LEU A 141 -19.24 3.13 18.06
CA LEU A 141 -19.01 2.62 19.42
C LEU A 141 -20.33 2.30 20.12
#